data_AF-M9PG89-F1
#
_entry.id   AF-M9PG89-F1
#
_cell.length_a   1.000
_cell.length_b   1.000
_cell.length_c   1.000
_cell.angle_alpha   90.00
_cell.angle_beta   90.00
_cell.angle_gamma   90.00
#
_symmetry.space_group_name_H-M   'P 1'
#
loop_
_entity.id
_entity.type
_entity.pdbx_description
1 polymer ?
#
loop_
_entity_poly.entity_id
_entity_poly.type
_entity_poly.pdbx_seq_one_letter_code
_entity_poly.pdbx_strand_id
1 'polypeptide(L)'
;MAHGSLSGHEAENRLQRLEYFLNVLNQMCIGFITIYISYLTLRTGLSGTGLHAWLVTIGFSFFMAEGVMIHYGGNVLTNGYKRQTKTTIHWVLLTLGGGCGAAGALIKMIQKGFLLQSTHGRLGMTAFVLCILAMSSGLAALFSSRIKKLITPLLNKTFHNFLGFACFVIALVTQYYGYQTGYFKSRSETDFQILMKCLTLISLVLSSYGPMKALYQKCKNISQQF
;
A
#
# COMPACT_ATOMS: atom_id res chain seq x y z
N MET A 1 15.40 41.34 -15.87
CA MET A 1 15.48 40.09 -15.08
C MET A 1 14.11 39.42 -14.84
N ALA A 2 13.08 39.67 -15.66
CA ALA A 2 11.72 39.11 -15.46
C ALA A 2 11.41 37.86 -16.31
N HIS A 3 12.27 37.49 -17.26
CA HIS A 3 12.01 36.40 -18.21
C HIS A 3 12.24 34.99 -17.62
N GLY A 4 12.98 34.90 -16.51
CA GLY A 4 13.26 33.62 -15.83
C GLY A 4 12.10 33.12 -14.95
N SER A 5 11.32 34.02 -14.33
CA SER A 5 10.27 33.66 -13.38
C SER A 5 9.00 33.10 -14.05
N LEU A 6 8.64 33.59 -15.23
CA LEU A 6 7.48 33.10 -16.00
C LEU A 6 7.67 31.65 -16.47
N SER A 7 8.87 31.31 -16.95
CA SER A 7 9.20 29.93 -17.38
C SER A 7 9.17 28.91 -16.23
N GLY A 8 9.57 29.33 -15.03
CA GLY A 8 9.55 28.52 -13.83
C GLY A 8 8.12 28.19 -13.37
N HIS A 9 7.23 29.19 -13.38
CA HIS A 9 5.84 29.00 -13.00
C HIS A 9 5.08 28.06 -13.96
N GLU A 10 5.35 28.15 -15.27
CA GLU A 10 4.77 27.23 -16.26
C GLU A 10 5.29 25.80 -16.13
N ALA A 11 6.57 25.63 -15.80
CA ALA A 11 7.15 24.31 -15.53
C ALA A 11 6.54 23.68 -14.28
N GLU A 12 6.39 24.44 -13.19
CA GLU A 12 5.77 23.99 -11.94
C GLU A 12 4.30 23.59 -12.16
N ASN A 13 3.53 24.38 -12.90
CA ASN A 13 2.16 24.07 -13.28
C ASN A 13 2.05 22.77 -14.11
N ARG A 14 2.99 22.51 -15.02
CA ARG A 14 3.02 21.28 -15.82
C ARG A 14 3.31 20.06 -14.98
N LEU A 15 4.27 20.16 -14.06
CA LEU A 15 4.60 19.07 -13.12
C LEU A 15 3.41 18.73 -12.22
N GLN A 16 2.73 19.74 -11.68
CA GLN A 16 1.54 19.53 -10.86
C GLN A 16 0.41 18.83 -11.63
N ARG A 17 0.15 19.23 -12.88
CA ARG A 17 -0.84 18.57 -13.74
C ARG A 17 -0.48 17.11 -14.00
N LEU A 18 0.79 16.83 -14.25
CA LEU A 18 1.27 15.46 -14.44
C LEU A 18 1.11 14.62 -13.16
N GLU A 19 1.47 15.16 -11.99
CA GLU A 19 1.28 14.47 -10.70
C GLU A 19 -0.18 14.10 -10.47
N TYR A 20 -1.12 15.01 -10.74
CA TYR A 20 -2.56 14.72 -10.62
C TYR A 20 -3.03 13.67 -11.62
N PHE A 21 -2.60 13.77 -12.88
CA PHE A 21 -2.94 12.78 -13.90
C PHE A 21 -2.46 11.37 -13.49
N LEU A 22 -1.20 11.25 -13.05
CA LEU A 22 -0.64 9.99 -12.57
C LEU A 22 -1.36 9.47 -11.33
N ASN A 23 -1.78 10.36 -10.42
CA ASN A 23 -2.55 9.95 -9.26
C ASN A 23 -3.93 9.41 -9.65
N VAL A 24 -4.64 10.06 -10.58
CA VAL A 24 -5.93 9.57 -11.11
C VAL A 24 -5.75 8.21 -11.81
N LEU A 25 -4.69 8.05 -12.61
CA LEU A 25 -4.36 6.77 -13.23
C LEU A 25 -4.16 5.67 -12.18
N ASN A 26 -3.41 5.97 -11.11
CA ASN A 26 -3.23 5.03 -10.02
C ASN A 26 -4.54 4.65 -9.34
N GLN A 27 -5.41 5.63 -9.07
CA GLN A 27 -6.75 5.40 -8.50
C GLN A 27 -7.60 4.47 -9.39
N MET A 28 -7.54 4.66 -10.71
CA MET A 28 -8.20 3.76 -11.66
C MET A 28 -7.62 2.34 -11.60
N CYS A 29 -6.30 2.19 -11.52
CA CYS A 29 -5.66 0.87 -11.37
C CYS A 29 -6.09 0.17 -10.08
N ILE A 30 -6.01 0.87 -8.93
CA ILE A 30 -6.42 0.36 -7.61
C ILE A 30 -7.89 -0.06 -7.62
N GLY A 31 -8.76 0.80 -8.15
CA GLY A 31 -10.18 0.55 -8.28
C GLY A 31 -10.47 -0.67 -9.16
N PHE A 32 -9.89 -0.74 -10.35
CA PHE A 32 -10.09 -1.85 -11.27
C PHE A 32 -9.66 -3.20 -10.67
N ILE A 33 -8.45 -3.26 -10.08
CA ILE A 33 -7.94 -4.48 -9.44
C ILE A 33 -8.90 -4.95 -8.35
N THR A 34 -9.32 -4.03 -7.49
CA THR A 34 -10.18 -4.32 -6.34
C THR A 34 -11.56 -4.78 -6.77
N ILE A 35 -12.19 -4.06 -7.71
CA ILE A 35 -13.53 -4.39 -8.23
C ILE A 35 -13.51 -5.74 -8.91
N TYR A 36 -12.54 -5.99 -9.79
CA TYR A 36 -12.48 -7.23 -10.56
C TYR A 36 -12.26 -8.46 -9.65
N ILE A 37 -11.30 -8.40 -8.74
CA ILE A 37 -11.07 -9.52 -7.81
C ILE A 37 -12.26 -9.72 -6.91
N SER A 38 -12.88 -8.64 -6.43
CA SER A 38 -14.09 -8.74 -5.62
C SER A 38 -15.23 -9.43 -6.36
N TYR A 39 -15.49 -9.01 -7.60
CA TYR A 39 -16.47 -9.66 -8.47
C TYR A 39 -16.17 -11.15 -8.62
N LEU A 40 -14.93 -11.51 -8.96
CA LEU A 40 -14.51 -12.89 -9.14
C LEU A 40 -14.71 -13.75 -7.89
N THR A 41 -14.30 -13.24 -6.72
CA THR A 41 -14.36 -13.99 -5.47
C THR A 41 -15.77 -14.08 -4.91
N LEU A 42 -16.58 -13.03 -5.03
CA LEU A 42 -17.97 -13.02 -4.58
C LEU A 42 -18.83 -14.04 -5.35
N ARG A 43 -18.55 -14.22 -6.66
CA ARG A 43 -19.19 -15.26 -7.48
C ARG A 43 -18.92 -16.69 -7.02
N THR A 44 -17.86 -16.89 -6.23
CA THR A 44 -17.56 -18.20 -5.60
C THR A 44 -18.20 -18.37 -4.22
N GLY A 45 -19.06 -17.43 -3.79
CA GLY A 45 -19.62 -17.39 -2.45
C GLY A 45 -18.55 -17.21 -1.36
N LEU A 46 -17.40 -16.61 -1.71
CA LEU A 46 -16.22 -16.50 -0.86
C LEU A 46 -15.72 -17.86 -0.30
N SER A 47 -16.02 -18.97 -0.97
CA SER A 47 -15.59 -20.29 -0.50
C SER A 47 -14.08 -20.53 -0.66
N GLY A 48 -13.46 -21.16 0.33
CA GLY A 48 -12.08 -21.62 0.29
C GLY A 48 -11.05 -20.50 0.03
N THR A 49 -10.44 -20.52 -1.16
CA THR A 49 -9.44 -19.50 -1.57
C THR A 49 -10.08 -18.16 -1.93
N GLY A 50 -11.38 -18.14 -2.25
CA GLY A 50 -12.10 -16.91 -2.57
C GLY A 50 -12.10 -15.89 -1.43
N LEU A 51 -12.37 -16.33 -0.19
CA LEU A 51 -12.31 -15.45 0.98
C LEU A 51 -10.91 -14.85 1.18
N HIS A 52 -9.87 -15.68 1.06
CA HIS A 52 -8.48 -15.21 1.15
C HIS A 52 -8.20 -14.12 0.10
N ALA A 53 -8.45 -14.42 -1.17
CA ALA A 53 -8.17 -13.51 -2.28
C ALA A 53 -8.95 -12.19 -2.15
N TRP A 54 -10.20 -12.26 -1.68
CA TRP A 54 -11.03 -11.09 -1.43
C TRP A 54 -10.45 -10.21 -0.32
N LEU A 55 -10.20 -10.78 0.87
CA LEU A 55 -9.70 -10.08 2.05
C LEU A 55 -8.33 -9.44 1.82
N VAL A 56 -7.39 -10.16 1.19
CA VAL A 56 -6.06 -9.60 0.92
C VAL A 56 -6.08 -8.51 -0.16
N THR A 57 -6.98 -8.61 -1.14
CA THR A 57 -7.10 -7.57 -2.18
C THR A 57 -7.74 -6.30 -1.63
N ILE A 58 -8.89 -6.40 -0.96
CA ILE A 58 -9.53 -5.22 -0.35
C ILE A 58 -8.65 -4.63 0.77
N GLY A 59 -7.92 -5.49 1.50
CA GLY A 59 -7.03 -5.07 2.57
C GLY A 59 -5.78 -4.34 2.07
N PHE A 60 -4.96 -5.03 1.27
CA PHE A 60 -3.66 -4.52 0.84
C PHE A 60 -3.68 -3.73 -0.46
N SER A 61 -4.49 -4.14 -1.45
CA SER A 61 -4.53 -3.43 -2.75
C SER A 61 -5.41 -2.17 -2.71
N PHE A 62 -6.44 -2.13 -1.86
CA PHE A 62 -7.31 -0.97 -1.72
C PHE A 62 -6.98 -0.14 -0.48
N PHE A 63 -7.38 -0.60 0.72
CA PHE A 63 -7.28 0.23 1.92
C PHE A 63 -5.83 0.63 2.27
N MET A 64 -4.89 -0.31 2.18
CA MET A 64 -3.48 0.02 2.44
C MET A 64 -2.92 0.97 1.37
N ALA A 65 -3.22 0.78 0.08
CA ALA A 65 -2.78 1.67 -1.00
C ALA A 65 -3.27 3.10 -0.79
N GLU A 66 -4.56 3.29 -0.51
CA GLU A 66 -5.13 4.60 -0.20
C GLU A 66 -4.52 5.22 1.06
N GLY A 67 -4.34 4.39 2.08
CA GLY A 67 -3.78 4.82 3.35
C GLY A 67 -2.31 5.25 3.27
N VAL A 68 -1.47 4.60 2.44
CA VAL A 68 -0.06 5.03 2.25
C VAL A 68 0.05 6.31 1.43
N MET A 69 -0.92 6.58 0.54
CA MET A 69 -0.95 7.78 -0.30
C MET A 69 -1.59 9.00 0.36
N ILE A 70 -2.25 8.85 1.52
CA ILE A 70 -3.07 9.90 2.16
C ILE A 70 -2.31 11.21 2.47
N HIS A 71 -0.99 11.12 2.67
CA HIS A 71 -0.13 12.26 2.99
C HIS A 71 0.60 12.81 1.76
N TYR A 72 0.42 12.22 0.59
CA TYR A 72 1.00 12.71 -0.65
C TYR A 72 0.30 14.01 -1.10
N GLY A 73 1.09 15.05 -1.38
CA GLY A 73 0.56 16.37 -1.77
C GLY A 73 -0.22 16.34 -3.09
N GLY A 74 0.21 15.50 -4.03
CA GLY A 74 -0.46 15.30 -5.33
C GLY A 74 -1.64 14.32 -5.29
N ASN A 75 -2.09 13.86 -4.12
CA ASN A 75 -3.24 12.95 -4.02
C ASN A 75 -4.54 13.73 -4.24
N VAL A 76 -5.23 13.47 -5.35
CA VAL A 76 -6.45 14.21 -5.73
C VAL A 76 -7.61 14.00 -4.76
N LEU A 77 -7.65 12.87 -4.05
CA LEU A 77 -8.73 12.56 -3.12
C LEU A 77 -8.58 13.28 -1.78
N THR A 78 -7.36 13.66 -1.40
CA THR A 78 -7.09 14.17 -0.05
C THR A 78 -6.30 15.47 0.00
N ASN A 79 -5.83 16.01 -1.13
CA ASN A 79 -5.01 17.22 -1.17
C ASN A 79 -5.57 18.36 -0.29
N GLY A 80 -6.88 18.62 -0.33
CA GLY A 80 -7.58 19.69 0.41
C GLY A 80 -7.78 19.44 1.90
N TYR A 81 -7.51 18.24 2.42
CA TYR A 81 -7.69 17.96 3.85
C TYR A 81 -6.52 18.44 4.70
N LYS A 82 -6.86 18.93 5.91
CA LYS A 82 -5.89 19.29 6.95
C LYS A 82 -5.05 18.08 7.37
N ARG A 83 -3.83 18.33 7.85
CA ARG A 83 -2.89 17.26 8.25
C ARG A 83 -3.48 16.32 9.31
N GLN A 84 -4.20 16.85 10.29
CA GLN A 84 -4.83 16.05 11.34
C GLN A 84 -5.88 15.10 10.76
N THR A 85 -6.76 15.58 9.88
CA THR A 85 -7.76 14.75 9.18
C THR A 85 -7.09 13.66 8.35
N LYS A 86 -6.03 14.00 7.59
CA LYS A 86 -5.24 13.01 6.84
C LYS A 86 -4.68 11.92 7.74
N THR A 87 -4.14 12.31 8.91
CA THR A 87 -3.62 11.34 9.89
C THR A 87 -4.73 10.44 10.43
N THR A 88 -5.94 10.98 10.68
CA THR A 88 -7.08 10.17 11.12
C THR A 88 -7.48 9.16 10.06
N ILE A 89 -7.63 9.60 8.81
CA ILE A 89 -7.96 8.70 7.69
C ILE A 89 -6.85 7.65 7.52
N HIS A 90 -5.57 8.05 7.62
CA HIS A 90 -4.41 7.16 7.52
C HIS A 90 -4.54 5.96 8.45
N TRP A 91 -4.67 6.19 9.76
CA TRP A 91 -4.65 5.08 10.71
C TRP A 91 -5.92 4.23 10.62
N VAL A 92 -7.08 4.82 10.28
CA VAL A 92 -8.32 4.07 10.04
C VAL A 92 -8.17 3.14 8.84
N LEU A 93 -7.74 3.66 7.68
CA LEU A 93 -7.54 2.86 6.46
C LEU A 93 -6.47 1.78 6.67
N LEU A 94 -5.37 2.09 7.35
CA LEU A 94 -4.31 1.11 7.63
C LEU A 94 -4.76 0.04 8.62
N THR A 95 -5.64 0.37 9.57
CA THR A 95 -6.20 -0.61 10.51
C THR A 95 -7.15 -1.57 9.79
N LEU A 96 -8.06 -1.05 8.95
CA LEU A 96 -8.95 -1.86 8.13
C LEU A 96 -8.15 -2.69 7.12
N GLY A 97 -7.21 -2.06 6.42
CA GLY A 97 -6.38 -2.70 5.41
C GLY A 97 -5.47 -3.78 5.97
N GLY A 98 -4.75 -3.46 7.06
CA GLY A 98 -3.92 -4.41 7.77
C GLY A 98 -4.72 -5.53 8.40
N GLY A 99 -5.88 -5.23 9.00
CA GLY A 99 -6.78 -6.23 9.58
C GLY A 99 -7.31 -7.23 8.54
N CYS A 100 -7.91 -6.73 7.44
CA CYS A 100 -8.39 -7.58 6.35
C CYS A 100 -7.24 -8.37 5.70
N GLY A 101 -6.13 -7.71 5.37
CA GLY A 101 -4.98 -8.34 4.72
C GLY A 101 -4.33 -9.42 5.58
N ALA A 102 -4.11 -9.15 6.87
CA ALA A 102 -3.54 -10.12 7.79
C ALA A 102 -4.50 -11.29 8.03
N ALA A 103 -5.80 -11.04 8.22
CA ALA A 103 -6.80 -12.09 8.38
C ALA A 103 -6.89 -13.00 7.14
N GLY A 104 -6.95 -12.41 5.95
CA GLY A 104 -6.95 -13.14 4.69
C GLY A 104 -5.72 -14.02 4.53
N ALA A 105 -4.53 -13.50 4.82
CA ALA A 105 -3.28 -14.26 4.79
C ALA A 105 -3.27 -15.41 5.80
N LEU A 106 -3.68 -15.15 7.05
CA LEU A 106 -3.73 -16.15 8.12
C LEU A 106 -4.69 -17.29 7.80
N ILE A 107 -5.89 -17.00 7.29
CA ILE A 107 -6.86 -18.02 6.85
C ILE A 107 -6.21 -18.97 5.86
N LYS A 108 -5.45 -18.43 4.88
CA LYS A 108 -4.81 -19.25 3.87
C LYS A 108 -3.64 -20.07 4.41
N MET A 109 -2.89 -19.53 5.37
CA MET A 109 -1.84 -20.27 6.07
C MET A 109 -2.41 -21.46 6.84
N ILE A 110 -3.49 -21.25 7.60
CA ILE A 110 -4.17 -22.31 8.36
C ILE A 110 -4.68 -23.40 7.40
N GLN A 111 -5.36 -23.02 6.30
CA GLN A 111 -5.81 -23.96 5.27
C GLN A 111 -4.68 -24.80 4.63
N LYS A 112 -3.43 -24.32 4.71
CA LYS A 112 -2.24 -24.99 4.16
C LYS A 112 -1.32 -25.57 5.23
N GLY A 113 -1.74 -25.57 6.49
CA GLY A 113 -0.90 -26.04 7.61
C GLY A 113 0.44 -25.32 7.70
N PHE A 114 0.51 -24.04 7.29
CA PHE A 114 1.72 -23.22 7.23
C PHE A 114 2.85 -23.74 6.29
N LEU A 115 2.60 -24.79 5.51
CA LEU A 115 3.56 -25.33 4.53
C LEU A 115 3.49 -24.56 3.20
N LEU A 116 4.04 -23.34 3.19
CA LEU A 116 4.00 -22.42 2.06
C LEU A 116 5.30 -22.43 1.23
N GLN A 117 5.34 -23.28 0.20
CA GLN A 117 6.53 -23.43 -0.66
C GLN A 117 6.51 -22.57 -1.93
N SER A 118 5.34 -22.12 -2.38
CA SER A 118 5.25 -21.26 -3.57
C SER A 118 5.79 -19.86 -3.29
N THR A 119 6.27 -19.17 -4.33
CA THR A 119 6.71 -17.77 -4.23
C THR A 119 5.64 -16.87 -3.63
N HIS A 120 4.39 -17.03 -4.07
CA HIS A 120 3.22 -16.34 -3.49
C HIS A 120 3.06 -16.63 -2.00
N GLY A 121 3.19 -17.90 -1.58
CA GLY A 121 3.06 -18.29 -0.18
C GLY A 121 4.16 -17.71 0.71
N ARG A 122 5.42 -17.78 0.27
CA ARG A 122 6.56 -17.23 1.03
C ARG A 122 6.45 -15.72 1.19
N LEU A 123 6.17 -14.99 0.11
CA LEU A 123 5.99 -13.54 0.15
C LEU A 123 4.76 -13.14 0.98
N GLY A 124 3.66 -13.91 0.89
CA GLY A 124 2.47 -13.68 1.71
C GLY A 124 2.73 -13.85 3.21
N MET A 125 3.58 -14.81 3.59
CA MET A 125 4.04 -14.95 4.99
C MET A 125 4.90 -13.78 5.43
N THR A 126 5.83 -13.34 4.58
CA THR A 126 6.63 -12.13 4.85
C THR A 126 5.75 -10.89 5.01
N ALA A 127 4.78 -10.68 4.11
CA ALA A 127 3.83 -9.56 4.19
C ALA A 127 3.01 -9.60 5.48
N PHE A 128 2.54 -10.78 5.90
CA PHE A 128 1.80 -10.94 7.16
C PHE A 128 2.63 -10.52 8.39
N VAL A 129 3.87 -11.00 8.49
CA VAL A 129 4.78 -10.64 9.59
C VAL A 129 5.08 -9.13 9.56
N LEU A 130 5.41 -8.58 8.40
CA LEU A 130 5.67 -7.15 8.24
C LEU A 130 4.43 -6.32 8.60
N CYS A 131 3.22 -6.78 8.28
CA CYS A 131 1.97 -6.11 8.63
C CYS A 131 1.79 -6.03 10.15
N ILE A 132 2.03 -7.12 10.88
CA ILE A 132 1.93 -7.12 12.36
C ILE A 132 2.95 -6.14 12.97
N LEU A 133 4.19 -6.14 12.47
CA LEU A 133 5.24 -5.23 12.92
C LEU A 133 4.91 -3.76 12.59
N ALA A 134 4.39 -3.50 11.38
CA ALA A 134 3.98 -2.16 10.94
C ALA A 134 2.79 -1.63 11.77
N MET A 135 1.79 -2.47 12.06
CA MET A 135 0.65 -2.09 12.91
C MET A 135 1.09 -1.81 14.36
N SER A 136 1.96 -2.66 14.92
CA SER A 136 2.50 -2.48 16.28
C SER A 136 3.32 -1.19 16.40
N SER A 137 4.21 -0.93 15.43
CA SER A 137 4.97 0.33 15.38
C SER A 137 4.09 1.56 15.14
N GLY A 138 3.01 1.42 14.36
CA GLY A 138 2.01 2.47 14.14
C GLY A 138 1.27 2.85 15.42
N LEU A 139 0.86 1.84 16.20
CA LEU A 139 0.26 2.04 17.51
C LEU A 139 1.22 2.76 18.46
N ALA A 140 2.48 2.32 18.48
CA ALA A 140 3.51 2.99 19.27
C ALA A 140 3.74 4.45 18.85
N ALA A 141 3.62 4.75 17.55
CA ALA A 141 3.76 6.11 17.02
C ALA A 141 2.57 7.01 17.40
N LEU A 142 1.34 6.46 17.40
CA LEU A 142 0.13 7.16 17.86
C LEU A 142 0.22 7.53 19.35
N PHE A 143 0.72 6.61 20.19
CA PHE A 143 0.90 6.84 21.63
C PHE A 143 2.31 7.34 22.01
N SER A 144 2.98 8.04 21.09
CA SER A 144 4.37 8.49 21.27
C SER A 144 4.64 9.30 22.54
N SER A 145 3.65 10.04 23.07
CA SER A 145 3.78 10.77 24.34
C SER A 145 4.09 9.85 25.53
N ARG A 146 3.63 8.60 25.50
CA ARG A 146 3.86 7.58 26.53
C ARG A 146 5.15 6.78 26.29
N ILE A 147 5.56 6.62 25.04
CA ILE A 147 6.68 5.75 24.63
C ILE A 147 8.00 6.51 24.44
N LYS A 148 7.98 7.85 24.46
CA LYS A 148 9.17 8.71 24.26
C LYS A 148 10.37 8.42 25.18
N LYS A 149 10.18 7.68 26.29
CA LYS A 149 11.25 7.26 27.20
C LYS A 149 12.09 6.09 26.65
N LEU A 150 11.57 5.32 25.71
CA LEU A 150 12.23 4.13 25.13
C LEU A 150 12.80 4.41 23.75
N ILE A 151 12.04 5.07 22.88
CA ILE A 151 12.43 5.37 21.49
C ILE A 151 12.02 6.81 21.18
N THR A 152 12.90 7.55 20.51
CA THR A 152 12.57 8.93 20.10
C THR A 152 11.41 8.92 19.10
N PRO A 153 10.47 9.89 19.17
CA PRO A 153 9.35 9.95 18.22
C PRO A 153 9.79 10.00 16.75
N LEU A 154 10.96 10.57 16.46
CA LEU A 154 11.52 10.62 15.10
C LEU A 154 11.96 9.24 14.62
N LEU A 155 12.69 8.48 15.43
CA LEU A 155 13.14 7.13 15.07
C LEU A 155 11.95 6.19 14.90
N ASN A 156 10.99 6.21 15.83
CA ASN A 156 9.80 5.36 15.72
C ASN A 156 8.99 5.67 14.46
N LYS A 157 8.77 6.96 14.13
CA LYS A 157 8.07 7.38 12.90
C LYS A 157 8.84 7.03 11.62
N THR A 158 10.16 6.89 11.69
CA THR A 158 10.99 6.49 10.53
C THR A 158 10.91 4.99 10.36
N PHE A 159 11.06 4.23 11.45
CA PHE A 159 10.93 2.78 11.47
C PHE A 159 9.53 2.32 11.03
N HIS A 160 8.46 2.94 11.53
CA HIS A 160 7.09 2.67 11.10
C HIS A 160 6.91 2.91 9.59
N ASN A 161 7.46 4.02 9.07
CA ASN A 161 7.36 4.33 7.64
C ASN A 161 8.11 3.29 6.79
N PHE A 162 9.29 2.85 7.23
CA PHE A 162 10.04 1.79 6.57
C PHE A 162 9.28 0.46 6.58
N LEU A 163 8.80 0.01 7.75
CA LEU A 163 8.05 -1.24 7.88
C LEU A 163 6.76 -1.23 7.07
N GLY A 164 5.98 -0.14 7.16
CA GLY A 164 4.73 0.00 6.40
C GLY A 164 4.98 0.00 4.89
N PHE A 165 6.02 0.68 4.43
CA PHE A 165 6.40 0.69 3.02
C PHE A 165 6.89 -0.68 2.53
N ALA A 166 7.77 -1.34 3.29
CA ALA A 166 8.23 -2.70 2.98
C ALA A 166 7.06 -3.69 2.94
N CYS A 167 6.14 -3.61 3.91
CA CYS A 167 4.92 -4.41 3.93
C CYS A 167 4.09 -4.20 2.66
N PHE A 168 3.84 -2.95 2.28
CA PHE A 168 3.06 -2.60 1.09
C PHE A 168 3.68 -3.15 -0.20
N VAL A 169 5.00 -2.97 -0.38
CA VAL A 169 5.73 -3.50 -1.54
C VAL A 169 5.62 -5.02 -1.60
N ILE A 170 5.93 -5.72 -0.50
CA ILE A 170 5.87 -7.18 -0.48
C ILE A 170 4.43 -7.69 -0.68
N ALA A 171 3.42 -6.99 -0.16
CA ALA A 171 2.02 -7.35 -0.35
C ALA A 171 1.58 -7.23 -1.82
N LEU A 172 1.92 -6.15 -2.53
CA LEU A 172 1.56 -6.03 -3.95
C LEU A 172 2.38 -6.94 -4.87
N VAL A 173 3.65 -7.20 -4.54
CA VAL A 173 4.42 -8.25 -5.23
C VAL A 173 3.80 -9.63 -4.98
N THR A 174 3.31 -9.90 -3.76
CA THR A 174 2.55 -11.12 -3.45
C THR A 174 1.27 -11.22 -4.30
N GLN A 175 0.54 -10.11 -4.47
CA GLN A 175 -0.65 -10.03 -5.33
C GLN A 175 -0.31 -10.33 -6.80
N TYR A 176 0.79 -9.78 -7.32
CA TYR A 176 1.31 -10.10 -8.65
C TYR A 176 1.51 -11.61 -8.85
N TYR A 177 2.14 -12.29 -7.88
CA TYR A 177 2.31 -13.74 -7.90
C TYR A 177 0.98 -14.49 -7.66
N GLY A 178 0.01 -13.86 -7.01
CA GLY A 178 -1.36 -14.36 -6.85
C GLY A 178 -2.02 -14.66 -8.20
N TYR A 179 -1.79 -13.82 -9.21
CA TYR A 179 -2.29 -14.04 -10.57
C TYR A 179 -1.65 -15.23 -11.30
N GLN A 180 -0.52 -15.73 -10.81
CA GLN A 180 0.10 -16.94 -11.37
C GLN A 180 -0.39 -18.24 -10.71
N THR A 181 -1.14 -18.14 -9.62
CA THR A 181 -1.67 -19.31 -8.92
C THR A 181 -2.75 -20.00 -9.74
N GLY A 182 -2.92 -21.31 -9.52
CA GLY A 182 -3.99 -22.08 -10.17
C GLY A 182 -5.40 -21.53 -9.91
N TYR A 183 -5.61 -20.85 -8.78
CA TYR A 183 -6.92 -20.25 -8.47
C TYR A 183 -7.32 -19.18 -9.49
N PHE A 184 -6.39 -18.26 -9.81
CA PHE A 184 -6.64 -17.18 -10.77
C PHE A 184 -6.54 -17.68 -12.21
N LYS A 185 -5.54 -18.51 -12.52
CA LYS A 185 -5.34 -19.08 -13.87
C LYS A 185 -6.53 -19.88 -14.38
N SER A 186 -7.20 -20.64 -13.51
CA SER A 186 -8.39 -21.42 -13.88
C SER A 186 -9.65 -20.57 -14.12
N ARG A 187 -9.59 -19.26 -13.89
CA ARG A 187 -10.74 -18.36 -13.95
C ARG A 187 -10.50 -17.11 -14.82
N SER A 188 -9.38 -17.06 -15.53
CA SER A 188 -9.01 -15.89 -16.34
C SER A 188 -8.13 -16.30 -17.51
N GLU A 189 -8.28 -15.59 -18.62
CA GLU A 189 -7.45 -15.77 -19.81
C GLU A 189 -6.04 -15.21 -19.59
N THR A 190 -5.07 -15.74 -20.35
CA THR A 190 -3.64 -15.38 -20.20
C THR A 190 -3.40 -13.88 -20.36
N ASP A 191 -3.99 -13.24 -21.37
CA ASP A 191 -3.81 -11.81 -21.63
C ASP A 191 -4.36 -10.97 -20.49
N PHE A 192 -5.49 -11.38 -19.91
CA PHE A 192 -6.07 -10.72 -18.75
C PHE A 192 -5.20 -10.88 -17.50
N GLN A 193 -4.55 -12.03 -17.32
CA GLN A 193 -3.56 -12.22 -16.24
C GLN A 193 -2.36 -11.28 -16.39
N ILE A 194 -1.90 -11.04 -17.61
CA ILE A 194 -0.83 -10.09 -17.90
C ILE A 194 -1.29 -8.67 -17.57
N LEU A 195 -2.49 -8.27 -18.01
CA LEU A 195 -3.08 -6.97 -17.68
C LEU A 195 -3.13 -6.73 -16.16
N MET A 196 -3.66 -7.67 -15.38
CA MET A 196 -3.78 -7.53 -13.92
C MET A 196 -2.42 -7.35 -13.23
N LYS A 197 -1.39 -8.06 -13.71
CA LYS A 197 -0.01 -7.90 -13.26
C LYS A 197 0.52 -6.51 -13.57
N CYS A 198 0.35 -6.03 -14.80
CA CYS A 198 0.78 -4.70 -15.22
C CYS A 198 0.09 -3.61 -14.37
N LEU A 199 -1.22 -3.70 -14.18
CA LEU A 199 -1.97 -2.75 -13.36
C LEU A 199 -1.49 -2.74 -11.90
N THR A 200 -1.19 -3.91 -11.33
CA THR A 200 -0.68 -4.01 -9.96
C THR A 200 0.73 -3.42 -9.83
N LEU A 201 1.60 -3.63 -10.81
CA LEU A 201 2.94 -3.03 -10.82
C LEU A 201 2.88 -1.52 -11.02
N ILE A 202 2.04 -1.02 -11.93
CA ILE A 202 1.81 0.42 -12.11
C ILE A 202 1.31 1.02 -10.80
N SER A 203 0.32 0.38 -10.17
CA SER A 203 -0.22 0.87 -8.91
C SER A 203 0.82 0.88 -7.79
N LEU A 204 1.65 -0.16 -7.70
CA LEU A 204 2.76 -0.23 -6.76
C LEU A 204 3.72 0.94 -6.95
N VAL A 205 4.18 1.18 -8.17
CA VAL A 205 5.15 2.26 -8.48
C VAL A 205 4.56 3.62 -8.13
N LEU A 206 3.34 3.91 -8.60
CA LEU A 206 2.71 5.21 -8.40
C LEU A 206 2.35 5.47 -6.92
N SER A 207 1.90 4.44 -6.19
CA SER A 207 1.60 4.56 -4.75
C SER A 207 2.86 4.69 -3.88
N SER A 208 4.02 4.24 -4.38
CA SER A 208 5.29 4.26 -3.65
C SER A 208 5.98 5.62 -3.64
N TYR A 209 5.69 6.49 -4.60
CA TYR A 209 6.38 7.77 -4.77
C TYR A 209 6.33 8.65 -3.50
N GLY A 210 5.13 8.83 -2.92
CA GLY A 210 4.93 9.62 -1.71
C GLY A 210 5.69 9.07 -0.48
N PRO A 211 5.48 7.80 -0.10
CA PRO A 211 6.20 7.15 0.99
C PRO A 211 7.73 7.19 0.83
N MET A 212 8.25 6.94 -0.37
CA MET A 212 9.69 6.99 -0.66
C MET A 212 10.27 8.40 -0.43
N LYS A 213 9.60 9.43 -0.95
CA LYS A 213 10.01 10.84 -0.73
C LYS A 213 10.02 11.19 0.76
N ALA A 214 9.00 10.76 1.51
CA ALA A 214 8.91 10.97 2.95
C ALA A 214 9.99 10.22 3.73
N LEU A 215 10.33 8.99 3.32
CA LEU A 215 11.39 8.20 3.94
C LEU A 215 12.76 8.83 3.71
N TYR A 216 13.06 9.23 2.47
CA TYR A 216 14.30 9.90 2.10
C TYR A 216 14.54 11.17 2.93
N GLN A 217 13.52 12.02 3.05
CA GLN A 217 13.60 13.24 3.86
C GLN A 217 13.88 12.95 5.34
N LYS A 218 13.23 11.94 5.92
CA LYS A 218 13.46 11.55 7.32
C LYS A 218 14.86 10.99 7.55
N CYS A 219 15.35 10.13 6.65
CA CYS A 219 16.70 9.58 6.73
C CYS A 219 17.76 10.70 6.66
N LYS A 220 17.58 11.65 5.74
CA LYS A 220 18.46 12.83 5.64
C LYS A 220 18.46 13.66 6.93
N ASN A 221 17.30 13.86 7.55
CA ASN A 221 17.22 14.62 8.80
C ASN A 221 17.92 13.90 9.97
N ILE A 222 17.86 12.56 10.02
CA ILE A 222 18.56 11.77 11.03
C ILE A 222 20.07 11.82 10.81
N SER A 223 20.55 11.69 9.56
CA SER A 223 21.99 11.75 9.27
C SER A 223 22.62 13.10 9.57
N GLN A 224 21.83 14.18 9.65
CA GLN A 224 22.31 15.51 10.03
C GLN A 224 22.38 15.73 11.56
N GLN A 225 21.87 14.79 12.36
CA GLN A 225 21.91 14.86 13.83
C GLN A 225 23.13 14.15 14.43
N PHE A 226 23.93 13.48 13.60
CA PHE A 226 25.19 12.81 13.95
C PHE A 226 26.33 13.42 13.14
#